data_AF-A0A940XW94-F1
#
_entry.id   AF-A0A940XW94-F1
#
_cell.length_a   1.000
_cell.length_b   1.000
_cell.length_c   1.000
_cell.angle_alpha   90.00
_cell.angle_beta   90.00
_cell.angle_gamma   90.00
#
_symmetry.space_group_name_H-M   'P 1'
#
loop_
_entity.id
_entity.type
_entity.pdbx_description
1 polymer ?
#
loop_
_entity_poly.entity_id
_entity_poly.type
_entity_poly.pdbx_seq_one_letter_code
_entity_poly.pdbx_strand_id
1 'polypeptide(L)'
;MPRYRRAVGTALLVAAALSVGGCGSGTPSATRTSAVPAEETKTEAEPTPPTDDSDAVTADDTSIEDALTAAGVDDALVNRLGEVGDANNYGLGEGVETDLEDRRGLAVVQIDACRNVDVGYRTWRGLRYADEANGATEEQAAAMADFLRTEFCPNVTALKEAPLPEQTLDAASKDDLGGRGVASPLTWWDARYPRVSWSKECAKQTGMPGGDPVAYRLANDEVVCATVPAAAALKDHLISVDVVFSSPVDEDRARKAALALLPSDASPEEPTEGTNPDWSYLGGGCLNTNFRTSTMKALTDSLGKDAEPWASALYYSDGSTEDGAVGDYTGKVKQIALSTGANEPGTTGELTC
;
A
#
# COMPACT_ATOMS: atom_id res chain seq x y z
N MET A 1 0.91 36.67 -31.68
CA MET A 1 0.82 36.85 -30.22
C MET A 1 1.19 35.52 -29.57
N PRO A 2 2.36 35.41 -28.92
CA PRO A 2 2.81 34.17 -28.34
C PRO A 2 2.14 33.96 -26.98
N ARG A 3 1.54 32.78 -26.78
CA ARG A 3 1.03 32.35 -25.48
C ARG A 3 2.20 31.74 -24.70
N TYR A 4 2.57 32.40 -23.60
CA TYR A 4 3.47 31.87 -22.58
C TYR A 4 2.91 30.54 -22.06
N ARG A 5 3.58 29.43 -22.38
CA ARG A 5 3.44 28.17 -21.64
C ARG A 5 4.27 28.34 -20.37
N ARG A 6 3.60 28.36 -19.22
CA ARG A 6 4.27 28.23 -17.93
C ARG A 6 4.82 26.80 -17.85
N ALA A 7 6.14 26.68 -17.73
CA ALA A 7 6.76 25.47 -17.24
C ALA A 7 6.25 25.24 -15.81
N VAL A 8 5.53 24.16 -15.60
CA VAL A 8 5.24 23.64 -14.26
C VAL A 8 6.28 22.54 -14.07
N GLY A 9 7.23 22.77 -13.18
CA GLY A 9 8.17 21.74 -12.76
C GLY A 9 7.39 20.62 -12.09
N THR A 10 7.53 19.41 -12.63
CA THR A 10 6.97 18.18 -12.08
C THR A 10 7.74 17.89 -10.79
N ALA A 11 7.13 18.16 -9.65
CA ALA A 11 7.64 17.69 -8.37
C ALA A 11 7.42 16.17 -8.32
N LEU A 12 8.51 15.43 -8.18
CA LEU A 12 8.50 14.05 -7.71
C LEU A 12 7.70 14.00 -6.42
N LEU A 13 6.47 13.50 -6.48
CA LEU A 13 5.74 13.08 -5.29
C LEU A 13 6.30 11.72 -4.88
N VAL A 14 7.41 11.77 -4.16
CA VAL A 14 7.81 10.68 -3.28
C VAL A 14 6.72 10.59 -2.22
N ALA A 15 5.74 9.71 -2.41
CA ALA A 15 4.80 9.35 -1.37
C ALA A 15 5.50 8.41 -0.37
N ALA A 16 6.48 8.95 0.35
CA ALA A 16 6.95 8.36 1.59
C ALA A 16 5.85 8.57 2.63
N ALA A 17 4.95 7.60 2.78
CA ALA A 17 3.98 7.57 3.87
C ALA A 17 4.67 7.17 5.18
N LEU A 18 5.54 8.06 5.70
CA LEU A 18 6.07 8.00 7.06
C LEU A 18 6.09 9.41 7.66
N SER A 19 5.02 9.75 8.37
CA SER A 19 5.08 10.81 9.39
C SER A 19 4.10 10.49 10.53
N VAL A 20 4.68 9.98 11.61
CA VAL A 20 4.14 9.99 12.97
C VAL A 20 4.39 11.39 13.56
N GLY A 21 3.36 11.96 14.21
CA GLY A 21 3.43 13.21 15.00
C GLY A 21 2.68 14.38 14.34
N GLY A 22 1.70 15.05 14.93
CA GLY A 22 1.35 15.20 16.34
C GLY A 22 1.74 16.60 16.86
N CYS A 23 0.91 17.61 16.60
CA CYS A 23 0.76 18.89 17.33
C CYS A 23 -0.59 19.47 16.84
N GLY A 24 -1.60 19.79 17.64
CA GLY A 24 -1.59 20.50 18.90
C GLY A 24 -2.54 21.71 18.76
N SER A 25 -3.81 21.48 19.08
CA SER A 25 -4.87 22.38 19.59
C SER A 25 -4.80 23.90 19.29
N GLY A 26 -5.81 24.39 18.56
CA GLY A 26 -6.19 25.81 18.55
C GLY A 26 -7.70 25.98 18.73
N THR A 27 -8.16 26.41 19.91
CA THR A 27 -9.51 26.94 20.13
C THR A 27 -9.38 28.24 20.93
N PRO A 28 -10.14 29.31 20.60
CA PRO A 28 -9.78 30.67 20.96
C PRO A 28 -10.16 31.01 22.40
N SER A 29 -9.31 31.81 23.06
CA SER A 29 -9.59 32.35 24.39
C SER A 29 -10.18 33.75 24.29
N ALA A 30 -11.35 33.94 24.89
CA ALA A 30 -12.00 35.22 25.10
C ALA A 30 -11.42 35.96 26.33
N THR A 31 -11.33 37.28 26.17
CA THR A 31 -11.12 38.42 27.07
C THR A 31 -11.40 38.24 28.58
N ARG A 32 -10.47 38.67 29.46
CA ARG A 32 -10.58 39.84 30.38
C ARG A 32 -9.48 39.91 31.47
N THR A 33 -8.73 41.02 31.43
CA THR A 33 -8.43 42.00 32.51
C THR A 33 -7.71 41.60 33.81
N SER A 34 -6.50 42.17 33.94
CA SER A 34 -5.78 42.77 35.09
C SER A 34 -5.82 42.13 36.49
N ALA A 35 -4.63 41.85 37.05
CA ALA A 35 -3.93 42.78 37.96
C ALA A 35 -2.62 42.16 38.48
N VAL A 36 -1.56 42.98 38.57
CA VAL A 36 -0.31 42.74 39.31
C VAL A 36 -0.45 43.45 40.67
N PRO A 37 0.13 42.92 41.77
CA PRO A 37 1.38 43.49 42.26
C PRO A 37 2.42 42.45 42.73
N ALA A 38 3.67 42.93 42.75
CA ALA A 38 4.94 42.27 43.05
C ALA A 38 5.11 41.78 44.51
N GLU A 39 6.01 40.82 44.73
CA GLU A 39 7.17 40.98 45.63
C GLU A 39 8.19 39.83 45.49
N GLU A 40 9.43 40.17 45.83
CA GLU A 40 10.67 39.39 45.69
C GLU A 40 10.72 38.13 46.56
N THR A 41 11.36 37.06 46.08
CA THR A 41 12.32 36.28 46.89
C THR A 41 13.29 35.54 45.98
N LYS A 42 14.57 35.86 46.18
CA LYS A 42 15.77 35.27 45.59
C LYS A 42 16.04 33.91 46.25
N THR A 43 16.19 32.84 45.48
CA THR A 43 16.91 31.64 45.94
C THR A 43 17.72 31.05 44.79
N GLU A 44 19.02 31.10 45.01
CA GLU A 44 20.12 30.60 44.21
C GLU A 44 20.26 29.09 44.51
N ALA A 45 20.26 28.26 43.47
CA ALA A 45 20.60 26.83 43.56
C ALA A 45 21.59 26.48 42.45
N GLU A 46 22.64 25.77 42.86
CA GLU A 46 23.88 25.40 42.15
C GLU A 46 23.72 24.65 40.81
N PRO A 47 24.77 24.65 39.97
CA PRO A 47 24.77 24.07 38.64
C PRO A 47 24.87 22.54 38.69
N THR A 48 24.01 21.86 37.94
CA THR A 48 24.11 20.43 37.65
C THR A 48 25.28 20.19 36.68
N PRO A 49 26.16 19.20 36.90
CA PRO A 49 27.24 18.88 35.97
C PRO A 49 26.70 18.35 34.63
N PRO A 50 27.39 18.61 33.50
CA PRO A 50 26.95 18.12 32.20
C PRO A 50 27.07 16.60 32.15
N THR A 51 25.94 15.92 31.99
CA THR A 51 25.90 14.51 31.57
C THR A 51 26.47 14.41 30.16
N ASP A 52 27.46 13.53 30.02
CA ASP A 52 28.06 13.07 28.77
C ASP A 52 27.03 12.99 27.65
N ASP A 53 27.36 13.66 26.54
CA ASP A 53 26.83 13.39 25.21
C ASP A 53 27.14 11.92 24.89
N SER A 54 26.23 11.03 25.28
CA SER A 54 26.19 9.70 24.72
C SER A 54 25.76 9.88 23.27
N ASP A 55 26.76 9.87 22.38
CA ASP A 55 26.59 9.63 20.95
C ASP A 55 25.60 8.48 20.76
N ALA A 56 24.34 8.84 20.54
CA ALA A 56 23.35 7.95 19.98
C ALA A 56 23.86 7.69 18.56
N VAL A 57 24.51 6.55 18.39
CA VAL A 57 24.75 5.96 17.07
C VAL A 57 23.39 5.95 16.37
N THR A 58 23.20 6.89 15.46
CA THR A 58 22.11 6.86 14.49
C THR A 58 22.30 5.56 13.75
N ALA A 59 21.42 4.58 13.99
CA ALA A 59 21.34 3.41 13.14
C ALA A 59 21.03 3.94 11.74
N ASP A 60 21.98 3.81 10.82
CA ASP A 60 21.77 4.19 9.42
C ASP A 60 20.56 3.43 8.88
N ASP A 61 19.63 4.14 8.24
CA ASP A 61 18.46 3.56 7.59
C ASP A 61 18.92 2.86 6.30
N THR A 62 19.27 1.57 6.42
CA THR A 62 19.79 0.75 5.29
C THR A 62 18.68 0.23 4.36
N SER A 63 17.43 0.66 4.52
CA SER A 63 16.27 0.06 3.85
C SER A 63 16.35 0.06 2.32
N ILE A 64 16.89 1.13 1.72
CA ILE A 64 17.09 1.23 0.25
C ILE A 64 18.22 0.30 -0.22
N GLU A 65 19.36 0.29 0.48
CA GLU A 65 20.51 -0.55 0.12
C GLU A 65 20.20 -2.05 0.24
N ASP A 66 19.44 -2.41 1.28
CA ASP A 66 18.97 -3.78 1.50
C ASP A 66 18.00 -4.21 0.38
N ALA A 67 17.09 -3.35 -0.04
CA ALA A 67 16.15 -3.62 -1.13
C ALA A 67 16.87 -3.83 -2.47
N LEU A 68 17.84 -2.97 -2.81
CA LEU A 68 18.64 -3.08 -4.03
C LEU A 68 19.50 -4.35 -4.03
N THR A 69 20.16 -4.63 -2.91
CA THR A 69 20.97 -5.84 -2.73
C THR A 69 20.13 -7.10 -2.88
N ALA A 70 18.94 -7.15 -2.25
CA ALA A 70 18.02 -8.27 -2.36
C ALA A 70 17.50 -8.47 -3.80
N ALA A 71 17.39 -7.39 -4.58
CA ALA A 71 17.04 -7.44 -5.99
C ALA A 71 18.23 -7.76 -6.92
N GLY A 72 19.47 -7.79 -6.41
CA GLY A 72 20.67 -7.99 -7.22
C GLY A 72 21.00 -6.79 -8.12
N VAL A 73 20.53 -5.59 -7.76
CA VAL A 73 20.75 -4.34 -8.50
C VAL A 73 21.97 -3.62 -7.91
N ASP A 74 23.01 -3.43 -8.72
CA ASP A 74 24.23 -2.72 -8.31
C ASP A 74 24.20 -1.22 -8.64
N ASP A 75 25.09 -0.45 -8.02
CA ASP A 75 25.17 1.00 -8.24
C ASP A 75 25.47 1.37 -9.70
N ALA A 76 26.10 0.49 -10.48
CA ALA A 76 26.35 0.75 -11.89
C ALA A 76 25.06 0.70 -12.71
N LEU A 77 24.17 -0.24 -12.42
CA LEU A 77 22.85 -0.32 -13.02
C LEU A 77 21.93 0.80 -12.52
N VAL A 78 21.99 1.15 -11.23
CA VAL A 78 21.29 2.32 -10.68
C VAL A 78 21.70 3.60 -11.40
N ASN A 79 23.00 3.81 -11.63
CA ASN A 79 23.48 5.00 -12.35
C ASN A 79 22.96 5.04 -13.79
N ARG A 80 22.96 3.91 -14.52
CA ARG A 80 22.39 3.88 -15.88
C ARG A 80 20.90 4.18 -15.88
N LEU A 81 20.14 3.65 -14.91
CA LEU A 81 18.72 3.99 -14.76
C LEU A 81 18.55 5.48 -14.47
N GLY A 82 19.37 6.04 -13.58
CA GLY A 82 19.40 7.46 -13.26
C GLY A 82 19.68 8.35 -14.47
N GLU A 83 20.67 8.01 -15.30
CA GLU A 83 20.99 8.74 -16.53
C GLU A 83 19.80 8.74 -17.51
N VAL A 84 19.10 7.61 -17.65
CA VAL A 84 17.87 7.54 -18.45
C VAL A 84 16.75 8.37 -17.81
N GLY A 85 16.61 8.32 -16.49
CA GLY A 85 15.62 9.12 -15.75
C GLY A 85 15.85 10.62 -15.91
N ASP A 86 17.09 11.09 -15.72
CA ASP A 86 17.51 12.47 -15.89
C ASP A 86 17.25 12.94 -17.31
N ALA A 87 17.64 12.15 -18.32
CA ALA A 87 17.40 12.47 -19.73
C ALA A 87 15.91 12.53 -20.10
N ASN A 88 15.04 11.85 -19.36
CA ASN A 88 13.61 11.73 -19.66
C ASN A 88 12.70 12.44 -18.64
N ASN A 89 13.25 13.35 -17.83
CA ASN A 89 12.48 14.18 -16.87
C ASN A 89 11.82 13.38 -15.72
N TYR A 90 12.42 12.26 -15.32
CA TYR A 90 12.04 11.47 -14.13
C TYR A 90 12.86 11.84 -12.87
N GLY A 91 13.72 12.87 -12.95
CA GLY A 91 14.51 13.40 -11.83
C GLY A 91 14.09 14.83 -11.45
N LEU A 92 15.05 15.72 -11.22
CA LEU A 92 14.80 17.13 -10.87
C LEU A 92 14.39 18.03 -12.06
N GLY A 93 14.25 17.44 -13.24
CA GLY A 93 13.99 18.11 -14.51
C GLY A 93 14.75 17.45 -15.65
N GLU A 94 14.31 17.66 -16.89
CA GLU A 94 14.97 17.12 -18.09
C GLU A 94 16.44 17.56 -18.17
N GLY A 95 17.35 16.59 -18.20
CA GLY A 95 18.80 16.79 -18.29
C GLY A 95 19.46 17.31 -17.01
N VAL A 96 18.74 17.38 -15.89
CA VAL A 96 19.31 17.72 -14.58
C VAL A 96 19.77 16.44 -13.90
N GLU A 97 21.06 16.35 -13.63
CA GLU A 97 21.66 15.17 -13.02
C GLU A 97 21.19 15.00 -11.56
N THR A 98 20.62 13.84 -11.27
CA THR A 98 20.30 13.41 -9.90
C THR A 98 21.52 12.77 -9.23
N ASP A 99 21.61 12.87 -7.91
CA ASP A 99 22.65 12.17 -7.17
C ASP A 99 22.33 10.67 -7.00
N LEU A 100 23.28 9.91 -6.46
CA LEU A 100 23.11 8.46 -6.33
C LEU A 100 21.96 8.09 -5.37
N GLU A 101 21.68 8.91 -4.36
CA GLU A 101 20.61 8.63 -3.39
C GLU A 101 19.24 8.72 -4.07
N ASP A 102 18.99 9.79 -4.82
CA ASP A 102 17.78 9.97 -5.63
C ASP A 102 17.60 8.82 -6.64
N ARG A 103 18.70 8.43 -7.32
CA ARG A 103 18.68 7.33 -8.31
C ARG A 103 18.37 5.98 -7.68
N ARG A 104 18.88 5.72 -6.46
CA ARG A 104 18.56 4.51 -5.70
C ARG A 104 17.08 4.47 -5.33
N GLY A 105 16.49 5.61 -4.96
CA GLY A 105 15.05 5.74 -4.74
C GLY A 105 14.23 5.36 -5.98
N LEU A 106 14.60 5.89 -7.16
CA LEU A 106 13.97 5.51 -8.43
C LEU A 106 14.13 4.02 -8.72
N ALA A 107 15.31 3.46 -8.50
CA ALA A 107 15.59 2.04 -8.76
C ALA A 107 14.71 1.09 -7.92
N VAL A 108 14.41 1.43 -6.66
CA VAL A 108 13.51 0.64 -5.81
C VAL A 108 12.10 0.59 -6.41
N VAL A 109 11.55 1.73 -6.86
CA VAL A 109 10.24 1.76 -7.52
C VAL A 109 10.23 0.92 -8.79
N GLN A 110 11.31 0.97 -9.58
CA GLN A 110 11.40 0.23 -10.84
C GLN A 110 11.61 -1.28 -10.65
N ILE A 111 12.20 -1.71 -9.53
CA ILE A 111 12.27 -3.14 -9.17
C ILE A 111 10.85 -3.73 -9.04
N ASP A 112 9.92 -3.01 -8.40
CA ASP A 112 8.55 -3.47 -8.24
C ASP A 112 7.81 -3.50 -9.57
N ALA A 113 7.99 -2.48 -10.41
CA ALA A 113 7.48 -2.47 -11.79
C ALA A 113 7.95 -3.69 -12.59
N CYS A 114 9.25 -4.02 -12.52
CA CYS A 114 9.82 -5.20 -13.18
C CYS A 114 9.16 -6.50 -12.72
N ARG A 115 9.04 -6.68 -11.40
CA ARG A 115 8.45 -7.89 -10.82
C ARG A 115 6.96 -8.01 -11.12
N ASN A 116 6.22 -6.90 -11.08
CA ASN A 116 4.81 -6.84 -11.48
C ASN A 116 4.59 -7.27 -12.92
N VAL A 117 5.47 -6.86 -13.83
CA VAL A 117 5.43 -7.31 -15.24
C VAL A 117 5.80 -8.78 -15.37
N ASP A 118 6.85 -9.24 -14.67
CA ASP A 118 7.32 -10.64 -14.73
C ASP A 118 6.24 -11.64 -14.31
N VAL A 119 5.50 -11.34 -13.23
CA VAL A 119 4.39 -12.18 -12.75
C VAL A 119 3.10 -12.00 -13.57
N GLY A 120 3.09 -11.07 -14.52
CA GLY A 120 1.94 -10.78 -15.38
C GLY A 120 0.80 -10.05 -14.68
N TYR A 121 1.07 -9.42 -13.53
CA TYR A 121 0.12 -8.51 -12.87
C TYR A 121 -0.03 -7.21 -13.67
N ARG A 122 1.08 -6.69 -14.22
CA ARG A 122 1.10 -5.47 -15.03
C ARG A 122 1.64 -5.73 -16.42
N THR A 123 1.32 -4.84 -17.36
CA THR A 123 1.84 -4.90 -18.74
C THR A 123 2.77 -3.72 -19.02
N TRP A 124 3.70 -3.89 -19.97
CA TRP A 124 4.55 -2.80 -20.46
C TRP A 124 3.77 -1.60 -21.00
N ARG A 125 2.60 -1.86 -21.61
CA ARG A 125 1.70 -0.80 -22.04
C ARG A 125 1.13 -0.02 -20.86
N GLY A 126 0.80 -0.72 -19.78
CA GLY A 126 0.29 -0.09 -18.56
C GLY A 126 1.34 0.77 -17.86
N LEU A 127 2.59 0.31 -17.81
CA LEU A 127 3.71 1.12 -17.31
C LEU A 127 3.85 2.44 -18.08
N ARG A 128 3.91 2.37 -19.41
CA ARG A 128 3.99 3.58 -20.25
C ARG A 128 2.82 4.54 -20.02
N TYR A 129 1.61 4.00 -19.96
CA TYR A 129 0.43 4.84 -19.80
C TYR A 129 0.41 5.53 -18.43
N ALA A 130 0.80 4.83 -17.36
CA ALA A 130 0.90 5.46 -16.04
C ALA A 130 1.96 6.56 -16.02
N ASP A 131 3.09 6.37 -16.69
CA ASP A 131 4.10 7.42 -16.81
C ASP A 131 3.55 8.65 -17.55
N GLU A 132 2.84 8.45 -18.66
CA GLU A 132 2.17 9.53 -19.40
C GLU A 132 1.11 10.25 -18.54
N ALA A 133 0.30 9.49 -17.79
CA ALA A 133 -0.70 10.03 -16.87
C ALA A 133 -0.06 10.85 -15.72
N ASN A 134 1.17 10.50 -15.32
CA ASN A 134 1.97 11.24 -14.35
C ASN A 134 2.77 12.41 -14.96
N GLY A 135 2.55 12.70 -16.25
CA GLY A 135 3.06 13.91 -16.91
C GLY A 135 4.29 13.69 -17.78
N ALA A 136 4.77 12.46 -17.97
CA ALA A 136 5.77 12.16 -18.98
C ALA A 136 5.18 12.36 -20.39
N THR A 137 6.01 12.73 -21.35
CA THR A 137 5.62 12.64 -22.77
C THR A 137 5.63 11.18 -23.24
N GLU A 138 4.90 10.88 -24.33
CA GLU A 138 4.90 9.53 -24.93
C GLU A 138 6.33 9.05 -25.25
N GLU A 139 7.21 9.95 -25.71
CA GLU A 139 8.61 9.63 -26.04
C GLU A 139 9.42 9.29 -24.78
N GLN A 140 9.25 10.06 -23.70
CA GLN A 140 9.91 9.82 -22.41
C GLN A 140 9.46 8.49 -21.78
N ALA A 141 8.13 8.26 -21.76
CA ALA A 141 7.56 7.01 -21.26
C ALA A 141 8.01 5.80 -22.08
N ALA A 142 8.09 5.92 -23.40
CA ALA A 142 8.61 4.87 -24.27
C ALA A 142 10.09 4.58 -24.00
N ALA A 143 10.92 5.63 -23.86
CA ALA A 143 12.35 5.48 -23.58
C ALA A 143 12.61 4.79 -22.23
N MET A 144 11.92 5.22 -21.17
CA MET A 144 12.01 4.58 -19.85
C MET A 144 11.56 3.12 -19.92
N ALA A 145 10.37 2.84 -20.48
CA ALA A 145 9.86 1.48 -20.58
C ALA A 145 10.77 0.56 -21.42
N ASP A 146 11.39 1.07 -22.49
CA ASP A 146 12.33 0.29 -23.30
C ASP A 146 13.62 -0.02 -22.54
N PHE A 147 14.19 0.95 -21.81
CA PHE A 147 15.35 0.70 -20.95
C PHE A 147 15.02 -0.31 -19.84
N LEU A 148 13.89 -0.15 -19.16
CA LEU A 148 13.43 -1.10 -18.15
C LEU A 148 13.34 -2.51 -18.72
N ARG A 149 12.70 -2.65 -19.89
CA ARG A 149 12.47 -3.94 -20.53
C ARG A 149 13.75 -4.61 -21.01
N THR A 150 14.71 -3.85 -21.53
CA THR A 150 15.88 -4.41 -22.23
C THR A 150 17.14 -4.46 -21.40
N GLU A 151 17.29 -3.57 -20.42
CA GLU A 151 18.53 -3.44 -19.64
C GLU A 151 18.29 -3.63 -18.14
N PHE A 152 17.28 -2.98 -17.54
CA PHE A 152 17.12 -3.00 -16.08
C PHE A 152 16.48 -4.29 -15.56
N CYS A 153 15.24 -4.59 -15.95
CA CYS A 153 14.47 -5.72 -15.45
C CYS A 153 15.13 -7.09 -15.66
N PRO A 154 15.88 -7.36 -16.75
CA PRO A 154 16.61 -8.62 -16.89
C PRO A 154 17.65 -8.89 -15.79
N ASN A 155 18.08 -7.86 -15.05
CA ASN A 155 19.01 -7.98 -13.94
C ASN A 155 18.30 -7.97 -12.57
N VAL A 156 16.98 -7.75 -12.53
CA VAL A 156 16.21 -7.75 -11.29
C VAL A 156 15.88 -9.18 -10.89
N THR A 157 16.30 -9.55 -9.69
CA THR A 157 15.98 -10.86 -9.11
C THR A 157 14.52 -10.91 -8.69
N ALA A 158 13.85 -12.02 -9.02
CA ALA A 158 12.49 -12.33 -8.58
C ALA A 158 12.39 -12.24 -7.05
N LEU A 159 11.21 -11.83 -6.56
CA LEU A 159 10.97 -11.74 -5.13
C LEU A 159 11.19 -13.11 -4.47
N LYS A 160 12.09 -13.17 -3.49
CA LYS A 160 12.35 -14.36 -2.70
C LYS A 160 11.48 -14.35 -1.45
N GLU A 161 10.56 -15.29 -1.39
CA GLU A 161 9.70 -15.47 -0.22
C GLU A 161 10.47 -16.12 0.93
N ALA A 162 10.10 -15.77 2.16
CA ALA A 162 10.52 -16.52 3.33
C ALA A 162 10.01 -17.98 3.23
N PRO A 163 10.78 -18.96 3.74
CA PRO A 163 10.28 -20.34 3.84
C PRO A 163 8.96 -20.39 4.61
N LEU A 164 8.05 -21.26 4.16
CA LEU A 164 6.78 -21.46 4.86
C LEU A 164 7.05 -22.00 6.28
N PRO A 165 6.39 -21.45 7.31
CA PRO A 165 6.56 -21.95 8.67
C PRO A 165 5.99 -23.37 8.81
N GLU A 166 6.51 -24.15 9.76
CA GLU A 166 5.86 -25.40 10.16
C GLU A 166 4.51 -25.07 10.83
N GLN A 167 3.46 -25.80 10.45
CA GLN A 167 2.11 -25.53 10.93
C GLN A 167 1.54 -26.70 11.72
N THR A 168 1.15 -26.40 12.95
CA THR A 168 0.35 -27.27 13.81
C THR A 168 -1.02 -26.62 13.91
N LEU A 169 -1.91 -26.91 12.95
CA LEU A 169 -3.26 -26.34 12.87
C LEU A 169 -4.12 -26.85 14.05
N ASP A 170 -3.86 -26.36 15.26
CA ASP A 170 -4.48 -26.82 16.50
C ASP A 170 -4.70 -25.66 17.47
N ALA A 171 -5.74 -24.84 17.21
CA ALA A 171 -6.56 -24.15 18.23
C ALA A 171 -7.63 -23.31 17.53
N ALA A 172 -8.90 -23.60 17.81
CA ALA A 172 -9.98 -22.68 17.49
C ALA A 172 -10.31 -21.84 18.72
N SER A 173 -10.03 -20.54 18.65
CA SER A 173 -10.96 -19.55 19.20
C SER A 173 -11.11 -18.42 18.19
N LYS A 174 -12.23 -17.70 18.28
CA LYS A 174 -12.27 -16.32 17.79
C LYS A 174 -11.08 -15.59 18.41
N ASP A 175 -10.56 -14.53 17.78
CA ASP A 175 -9.72 -13.64 18.58
C ASP A 175 -10.54 -13.17 19.79
N ASP A 176 -9.88 -12.84 20.90
CA ASP A 176 -10.55 -12.50 22.16
C ASP A 176 -11.48 -11.27 22.03
N LEU A 177 -11.42 -10.57 20.89
CA LEU A 177 -12.18 -9.38 20.53
C LEU A 177 -13.33 -9.68 19.56
N GLY A 178 -13.54 -10.94 19.15
CA GLY A 178 -14.63 -11.38 18.29
C GLY A 178 -14.39 -11.24 16.78
N GLY A 179 -13.19 -10.84 16.36
CA GLY A 179 -12.75 -10.79 14.97
C GLY A 179 -12.55 -12.17 14.34
N ARG A 180 -12.56 -12.15 13.02
CA ARG A 180 -12.55 -13.33 12.15
C ARG A 180 -11.83 -13.02 10.84
N GLY A 181 -10.54 -12.77 10.87
CA GLY A 181 -9.77 -12.57 9.65
C GLY A 181 -9.28 -11.14 9.51
N VAL A 182 -10.02 -10.29 8.79
CA VAL A 182 -9.61 -8.88 8.68
C VAL A 182 -9.62 -8.23 10.07
N ALA A 183 -8.58 -7.46 10.35
CA ALA A 183 -8.21 -6.91 11.64
C ALA A 183 -7.82 -7.94 12.73
N SER A 184 -7.80 -9.24 12.43
CA SER A 184 -7.25 -10.25 13.35
C SER A 184 -5.72 -10.34 13.20
N PRO A 185 -5.00 -10.76 14.26
CA PRO A 185 -3.55 -10.87 14.22
C PRO A 185 -3.07 -12.02 13.33
N LEU A 186 -1.84 -11.96 12.83
CA LEU A 186 -1.22 -13.02 12.00
C LEU A 186 -1.24 -14.39 12.70
N THR A 187 -1.07 -14.42 14.02
CA THR A 187 -1.12 -15.66 14.81
C THR A 187 -2.48 -16.35 14.74
N TRP A 188 -3.57 -15.59 14.56
CA TRP A 188 -4.91 -16.15 14.34
C TRP A 188 -5.00 -16.84 12.98
N TRP A 189 -4.43 -16.23 11.94
CA TRP A 189 -4.40 -16.79 10.60
C TRP A 189 -3.53 -18.05 10.54
N ASP A 190 -2.35 -18.00 11.13
CA ASP A 190 -1.39 -19.12 11.17
C ASP A 190 -1.93 -20.35 11.90
N ALA A 191 -2.74 -20.14 12.94
CA ALA A 191 -3.38 -21.22 13.69
C ALA A 191 -4.55 -21.87 12.93
N ARG A 192 -5.12 -21.19 11.93
CA ARG A 192 -6.41 -21.56 11.33
C ARG A 192 -6.32 -22.02 9.89
N TYR A 193 -5.39 -21.47 9.12
CA TYR A 193 -5.27 -21.76 7.70
C TYR A 193 -3.85 -22.16 7.32
N PRO A 194 -3.70 -23.14 6.42
CA PRO A 194 -2.38 -23.50 5.96
C PRO A 194 -1.78 -22.38 5.10
N ARG A 195 -0.52 -22.03 5.38
CA ARG A 195 0.29 -21.10 4.62
C ARG A 195 0.59 -21.70 3.25
N VAL A 196 0.51 -20.88 2.22
CA VAL A 196 0.85 -21.25 0.84
C VAL A 196 1.83 -20.24 0.27
N SER A 197 2.48 -20.58 -0.83
CA SER A 197 3.42 -19.69 -1.51
C SER A 197 2.65 -18.55 -2.18
N TRP A 198 2.93 -17.32 -1.77
CA TRP A 198 2.26 -16.14 -2.30
C TRP A 198 2.67 -15.90 -3.76
N SER A 199 3.94 -16.16 -4.11
CA SER A 199 4.49 -15.97 -5.45
C SER A 199 3.81 -16.88 -6.48
N LYS A 200 3.37 -18.07 -6.03
CA LYS A 200 2.67 -19.04 -6.88
C LYS A 200 1.17 -18.81 -6.95
N GLU A 201 0.55 -18.41 -5.83
CA GLU A 201 -0.91 -18.36 -5.70
C GLU A 201 -1.50 -16.96 -5.89
N CYS A 202 -0.73 -15.92 -5.55
CA CYS A 202 -1.21 -14.54 -5.39
C CYS A 202 -0.59 -13.57 -6.40
N ALA A 203 0.72 -13.64 -6.64
CA ALA A 203 1.47 -12.57 -7.32
C ALA A 203 0.85 -12.08 -8.64
N LYS A 204 0.35 -13.00 -9.47
CA LYS A 204 -0.29 -12.66 -10.75
C LYS A 204 -1.59 -11.87 -10.59
N GLN A 205 -2.30 -12.05 -9.48
CA GLN A 205 -3.60 -11.42 -9.22
C GLN A 205 -3.47 -10.16 -8.36
N THR A 206 -2.49 -10.10 -7.46
CA THR A 206 -2.41 -9.04 -6.45
C THR A 206 -1.20 -8.11 -6.61
N GLY A 207 -0.28 -8.40 -7.53
CA GLY A 207 0.92 -7.59 -7.74
C GLY A 207 1.92 -7.70 -6.60
N MET A 208 3.00 -6.94 -6.63
CA MET A 208 4.04 -6.97 -5.62
C MET A 208 3.57 -6.37 -4.29
N PRO A 209 3.91 -7.01 -3.16
CA PRO A 209 3.53 -6.53 -1.85
C PRO A 209 4.41 -5.34 -1.44
N GLY A 210 3.82 -4.28 -0.87
CA GLY A 210 4.57 -3.17 -0.26
C GLY A 210 5.15 -3.49 1.13
N GLY A 211 5.31 -4.77 1.47
CA GLY A 211 5.69 -5.29 2.79
C GLY A 211 5.83 -6.81 2.75
N ASP A 212 5.79 -7.48 3.90
CA ASP A 212 5.96 -8.93 3.94
C ASP A 212 4.72 -9.65 3.38
N PRO A 213 4.82 -10.38 2.25
CA PRO A 213 3.69 -11.09 1.69
C PRO A 213 3.32 -12.30 2.55
N VAL A 214 2.02 -12.51 2.70
CA VAL A 214 1.46 -13.69 3.34
C VAL A 214 0.32 -14.25 2.50
N ALA A 215 0.22 -15.58 2.43
CA ALA A 215 -0.88 -16.24 1.75
C ALA A 215 -1.38 -17.47 2.52
N TYR A 216 -2.70 -17.65 2.52
CA TYR A 216 -3.40 -18.67 3.29
C TYR A 216 -4.46 -19.36 2.44
N ARG A 217 -4.51 -20.70 2.48
CA ARG A 217 -5.56 -21.47 1.79
C ARG A 217 -6.82 -21.50 2.66
N LEU A 218 -7.91 -20.91 2.17
CA LEU A 218 -9.23 -20.96 2.82
C LEU A 218 -10.01 -22.20 2.39
N ALA A 219 -9.95 -22.52 1.10
CA ALA A 219 -10.54 -23.70 0.48
C ALA A 219 -9.68 -24.15 -0.72
N ASN A 220 -10.00 -25.29 -1.33
CA ASN A 220 -9.21 -25.85 -2.43
C ASN A 220 -8.98 -24.88 -3.60
N ASP A 221 -9.95 -24.01 -3.86
CA ASP A 221 -9.95 -23.05 -4.95
C ASP A 221 -9.95 -21.58 -4.48
N GLU A 222 -9.63 -21.34 -3.20
CA GLU A 222 -9.74 -20.02 -2.56
C GLU A 222 -8.51 -19.75 -1.67
N VAL A 223 -7.82 -18.66 -1.97
CA VAL A 223 -6.61 -18.21 -1.25
C VAL A 223 -6.82 -16.77 -0.78
N VAL A 224 -6.46 -16.50 0.47
CA VAL A 224 -6.24 -15.13 0.93
C VAL A 224 -4.79 -14.76 0.70
N CYS A 225 -4.60 -13.61 0.07
CA CYS A 225 -3.33 -12.97 -0.20
C CYS A 225 -3.32 -11.66 0.57
N ALA A 226 -2.26 -11.36 1.32
CA ALA A 226 -2.18 -10.11 2.06
C ALA A 226 -0.73 -9.65 2.19
N THR A 227 -0.58 -8.39 2.56
CA THR A 227 0.70 -7.79 2.91
C THR A 227 0.65 -7.37 4.36
N VAL A 228 1.65 -7.78 5.14
CA VAL A 228 1.81 -7.29 6.51
C VAL A 228 2.26 -5.83 6.44
N PRO A 229 1.49 -4.89 7.02
CA PRO A 229 1.87 -3.48 6.95
C PRO A 229 3.19 -3.22 7.68
N ALA A 230 4.09 -2.43 7.07
CA ALA A 230 5.35 -2.04 7.72
C ALA A 230 5.14 -1.15 8.96
N ALA A 231 3.99 -0.48 9.06
CA ALA A 231 3.67 0.40 10.18
C ALA A 231 3.65 -0.39 11.50
N ALA A 232 4.48 -0.01 12.47
CA ALA A 232 4.68 -0.76 13.71
C ALA A 232 3.40 -1.02 14.52
N ALA A 233 2.40 -0.13 14.45
CA ALA A 233 1.10 -0.29 15.11
C ALA A 233 0.21 -1.37 14.45
N LEU A 234 0.51 -1.75 13.20
CA LEU A 234 -0.27 -2.66 12.37
C LEU A 234 0.51 -3.91 11.94
N LYS A 235 1.80 -3.99 12.27
CA LYS A 235 2.73 -5.04 11.81
C LYS A 235 2.32 -6.48 12.15
N ASP A 236 1.37 -6.66 13.05
CA ASP A 236 0.89 -7.98 13.45
C ASP A 236 -0.53 -8.26 12.96
N HIS A 237 -1.18 -7.36 12.21
CA HIS A 237 -2.59 -7.45 11.83
C HIS A 237 -2.79 -7.29 10.32
N LEU A 238 -3.77 -8.02 9.77
CA LEU A 238 -4.17 -7.89 8.37
C LEU A 238 -5.36 -6.96 8.24
N ILE A 239 -5.12 -5.69 7.85
CA ILE A 239 -6.18 -4.68 7.66
C ILE A 239 -6.76 -4.64 6.24
N SER A 240 -6.07 -5.28 5.29
CA SER A 240 -6.51 -5.46 3.92
C SER A 240 -6.03 -6.82 3.44
N VAL A 241 -6.91 -7.54 2.76
CA VAL A 241 -6.64 -8.86 2.18
C VAL A 241 -7.31 -8.97 0.82
N ASP A 242 -6.68 -9.68 -0.10
CA ASP A 242 -7.26 -10.10 -1.36
C ASP A 242 -7.70 -11.57 -1.25
N VAL A 243 -8.96 -11.86 -1.51
CA VAL A 243 -9.45 -13.24 -1.68
C VAL A 243 -9.42 -13.57 -3.16
N VAL A 244 -8.59 -14.53 -3.55
CA VAL A 244 -8.38 -14.96 -4.93
C VAL A 244 -8.98 -16.34 -5.15
N PHE A 245 -9.85 -16.45 -6.16
CA PHE A 245 -10.41 -17.72 -6.61
C PHE A 245 -9.63 -18.29 -7.80
N SER A 246 -9.39 -19.60 -7.81
CA SER A 246 -8.72 -20.26 -8.95
C SER A 246 -9.55 -20.23 -10.24
N SER A 247 -10.86 -19.99 -10.13
CA SER A 247 -11.79 -19.78 -11.24
C SER A 247 -12.90 -18.83 -10.80
N PRO A 248 -13.47 -18.00 -11.70
CA PRO A 248 -14.53 -17.07 -11.33
C PRO A 248 -15.74 -17.78 -10.71
N VAL A 249 -16.24 -17.25 -9.60
CA VAL A 249 -17.40 -17.73 -8.85
C VAL A 249 -18.59 -16.78 -8.99
N ASP A 250 -19.79 -17.19 -8.59
CA ASP A 250 -20.92 -16.25 -8.48
C ASP A 250 -20.80 -15.31 -7.27
N GLU A 251 -21.54 -14.21 -7.32
CA GLU A 251 -21.52 -13.17 -6.28
C GLU A 251 -21.92 -13.70 -4.89
N ASP A 252 -22.88 -14.63 -4.83
CA ASP A 252 -23.35 -15.18 -3.56
C ASP A 252 -22.23 -15.96 -2.86
N ARG A 253 -21.47 -16.74 -3.62
CA ARG A 253 -20.29 -17.42 -3.12
C ARG A 253 -19.21 -16.42 -2.69
N ALA A 254 -18.92 -15.42 -3.52
CA ALA A 254 -17.93 -14.39 -3.20
C ALA A 254 -18.29 -13.60 -1.93
N ARG A 255 -19.55 -13.18 -1.80
CA ARG A 255 -20.06 -12.46 -0.62
C ARG A 255 -19.97 -13.31 0.65
N LYS A 256 -20.23 -14.61 0.56
CA LYS A 256 -20.05 -15.53 1.69
C LYS A 256 -18.57 -15.66 2.09
N ALA A 257 -17.66 -15.69 1.13
CA ALA A 257 -16.22 -15.67 1.41
C ALA A 257 -15.82 -14.38 2.14
N ALA A 258 -16.26 -13.21 1.65
CA ALA A 258 -16.02 -11.92 2.32
C ALA A 258 -16.58 -11.91 3.75
N LEU A 259 -17.85 -12.30 3.96
CA LEU A 259 -18.48 -12.36 5.28
C LEU A 259 -17.82 -13.37 6.23
N ALA A 260 -17.20 -14.43 5.72
CA ALA A 260 -16.47 -15.40 6.53
C ALA A 260 -15.18 -14.79 7.14
N LEU A 261 -14.67 -13.72 6.52
CA LEU A 261 -13.48 -12.97 6.93
C LEU A 261 -13.80 -11.66 7.68
N LEU A 262 -15.08 -11.45 8.00
CA LEU A 262 -15.55 -10.29 8.76
C LEU A 262 -16.14 -10.72 10.11
N PRO A 263 -16.24 -9.79 11.08
CA PRO A 263 -16.96 -10.04 12.32
C PRO A 263 -18.38 -10.54 12.06
N SER A 264 -18.90 -11.40 12.95
CA SER A 264 -20.21 -12.04 12.73
C SER A 264 -21.42 -11.11 12.78
N ASP A 265 -21.24 -9.86 13.25
CA ASP A 265 -22.27 -8.81 13.20
C ASP A 265 -22.20 -7.98 11.92
N ALA A 266 -21.27 -8.26 11.01
CA ALA A 266 -21.15 -7.56 9.73
C ALA A 266 -22.40 -7.77 8.88
N SER A 267 -23.03 -6.67 8.49
CA SER A 267 -24.18 -6.64 7.59
C SER A 267 -23.83 -5.88 6.32
N PRO A 268 -24.06 -6.46 5.12
CA PRO A 268 -23.81 -5.76 3.86
C PRO A 268 -24.82 -4.64 3.65
N GLU A 269 -24.36 -3.55 3.05
CA GLU A 269 -25.22 -2.53 2.46
C GLU A 269 -25.55 -2.84 1.00
N GLU A 270 -26.36 -1.97 0.38
CA GLU A 270 -26.64 -2.08 -1.04
C GLU A 270 -25.32 -1.98 -1.85
N PRO A 271 -25.04 -2.93 -2.75
CA PRO A 271 -23.85 -2.86 -3.58
C PRO A 271 -23.89 -1.68 -4.53
N THR A 272 -22.73 -1.08 -4.79
CA THR A 272 -22.56 0.03 -5.72
C THR A 272 -21.56 -0.36 -6.79
N GLU A 273 -21.90 -0.20 -8.07
CA GLU A 273 -20.95 -0.40 -9.16
C GLU A 273 -19.93 0.75 -9.18
N GLY A 274 -18.66 0.40 -9.33
CA GLY A 274 -17.55 1.31 -9.53
C GLY A 274 -16.96 1.16 -10.93
N THR A 275 -16.27 2.20 -11.37
CA THR A 275 -15.49 2.20 -12.60
C THR A 275 -14.06 2.57 -12.30
N ASN A 276 -13.15 2.19 -13.19
CA ASN A 276 -11.81 2.71 -13.10
C ASN A 276 -11.81 4.25 -13.21
N PRO A 277 -10.88 4.93 -12.54
CA PRO A 277 -10.73 6.38 -12.64
C PRO A 277 -10.26 6.81 -14.03
N ASP A 278 -10.46 8.09 -14.37
CA ASP A 278 -10.10 8.67 -15.68
C ASP A 278 -8.60 8.53 -16.04
N TRP A 279 -7.73 8.36 -15.04
CA TRP A 279 -6.31 8.14 -15.26
C TRP A 279 -5.97 6.68 -15.60
N SER A 280 -6.92 5.75 -15.56
CA SER A 280 -6.73 4.37 -16.00
C SER A 280 -6.92 4.25 -17.51
N TYR A 281 -6.05 3.49 -18.18
CA TYR A 281 -6.29 3.09 -19.59
C TYR A 281 -7.18 1.86 -19.72
N LEU A 282 -7.50 1.21 -18.60
CA LEU A 282 -8.38 0.06 -18.55
C LEU A 282 -9.80 0.58 -18.41
N GLY A 283 -10.70 0.14 -19.29
CA GLY A 283 -12.13 0.48 -19.20
C GLY A 283 -12.90 -0.40 -18.22
N GLY A 284 -12.27 -0.85 -17.14
CA GLY A 284 -12.82 -1.86 -16.24
C GLY A 284 -13.74 -1.30 -15.15
N GLY A 285 -14.34 -2.22 -14.40
CA GLY A 285 -15.20 -1.90 -13.27
C GLY A 285 -15.20 -2.98 -12.20
N CYS A 286 -15.84 -2.66 -11.10
CA CYS A 286 -15.92 -3.51 -9.91
C CYS A 286 -17.28 -3.33 -9.26
N LEU A 287 -17.67 -4.29 -8.42
CA LEU A 287 -18.78 -4.10 -7.50
C LEU A 287 -18.20 -3.76 -6.13
N ASN A 288 -18.66 -2.70 -5.50
CA ASN A 288 -18.37 -2.42 -4.09
C ASN A 288 -19.51 -2.91 -3.21
N THR A 289 -19.18 -3.43 -2.03
CA THR A 289 -20.13 -3.60 -0.93
C THR A 289 -19.48 -3.15 0.35
N ASN A 290 -20.03 -2.11 0.96
CA ASN A 290 -19.70 -1.73 2.33
C ASN A 290 -20.44 -2.65 3.31
N PHE A 291 -19.79 -2.95 4.43
CA PHE A 291 -20.33 -3.77 5.51
C PHE A 291 -20.29 -2.98 6.80
N ARG A 292 -21.44 -2.86 7.45
CA ARG A 292 -21.52 -2.25 8.77
C ARG A 292 -21.26 -3.28 9.85
N THR A 293 -20.36 -2.99 10.79
CA THR A 293 -20.06 -3.86 11.94
C THR A 293 -19.62 -3.03 13.13
N SER A 294 -20.32 -3.20 14.24
CA SER A 294 -19.97 -2.53 15.50
C SER A 294 -18.69 -3.09 16.11
N THR A 295 -18.38 -4.37 15.85
CA THR A 295 -17.16 -5.04 16.30
C THR A 295 -15.91 -4.46 15.66
N MET A 296 -15.99 -4.00 14.39
CA MET A 296 -14.81 -3.48 13.69
C MET A 296 -14.17 -2.32 14.42
N LYS A 297 -14.99 -1.39 14.94
CA LYS A 297 -14.50 -0.28 15.75
C LYS A 297 -13.66 -0.76 16.93
N ALA A 298 -14.11 -1.77 17.68
CA ALA A 298 -13.34 -2.29 18.81
C ALA A 298 -12.02 -2.96 18.39
N LEU A 299 -12.03 -3.70 17.27
CA LEU A 299 -10.83 -4.35 16.74
C LEU A 299 -9.76 -3.33 16.33
N THR A 300 -10.19 -2.22 15.74
CA THR A 300 -9.33 -1.20 15.13
C THR A 300 -9.02 -0.01 16.04
N ASP A 301 -9.86 0.28 17.05
CA ASP A 301 -9.59 1.24 18.12
C ASP A 301 -8.29 0.88 18.86
N SER A 302 -8.03 -0.43 19.02
CA SER A 302 -6.78 -0.94 19.62
C SER A 302 -5.53 -0.68 18.77
N LEU A 303 -5.72 -0.36 17.49
CA LEU A 303 -4.67 -0.11 16.50
C LEU A 303 -4.34 1.38 16.32
N GLY A 304 -4.97 2.27 17.11
CA GLY A 304 -4.58 3.67 17.23
C GLY A 304 -5.00 4.61 16.09
N LYS A 305 -6.07 4.27 15.33
CA LYS A 305 -6.66 5.15 14.31
C LYS A 305 -8.14 5.42 14.60
N ASP A 306 -8.66 6.54 14.11
CA ASP A 306 -10.10 6.85 14.09
C ASP A 306 -10.83 5.83 13.21
N ALA A 307 -11.14 4.69 13.79
CA ALA A 307 -11.65 3.59 13.03
C ALA A 307 -13.17 3.59 13.00
N GLU A 308 -13.70 3.56 11.79
CA GLU A 308 -15.13 3.55 11.57
C GLU A 308 -15.69 2.13 11.67
N PRO A 309 -16.98 1.94 12.02
CA PRO A 309 -17.61 0.62 12.15
C PRO A 309 -17.93 0.01 10.78
N TRP A 310 -16.95 0.01 9.86
CA TRP A 310 -17.11 -0.36 8.46
C TRP A 310 -16.01 -1.30 7.99
N ALA A 311 -16.36 -2.12 7.01
CA ALA A 311 -15.44 -2.80 6.11
C ALA A 311 -15.95 -2.62 4.68
N SER A 312 -15.10 -2.86 3.69
CA SER A 312 -15.48 -2.79 2.29
C SER A 312 -14.94 -4.00 1.54
N ALA A 313 -15.70 -4.48 0.56
CA ALA A 313 -15.27 -5.48 -0.40
C ALA A 313 -15.46 -4.96 -1.82
N LEU A 314 -14.38 -4.90 -2.57
CA LEU A 314 -14.38 -4.67 -4.02
C LEU A 314 -14.29 -6.02 -4.73
N TYR A 315 -15.29 -6.35 -5.52
CA TYR A 315 -15.37 -7.60 -6.29
C TYR A 315 -14.97 -7.35 -7.74
N TYR A 316 -13.98 -8.10 -8.21
CA TYR A 316 -13.45 -8.01 -9.57
C TYR A 316 -13.69 -9.31 -10.34
N SER A 317 -14.15 -9.20 -11.60
CA SER A 317 -14.38 -10.36 -12.46
C SER A 317 -13.12 -11.02 -12.97
N ASP A 318 -12.11 -10.24 -13.33
CA ASP A 318 -10.85 -10.74 -13.88
C ASP A 318 -9.63 -10.48 -12.99
N GLY A 319 -9.78 -9.60 -12.00
CA GLY A 319 -8.76 -9.13 -11.07
C GLY A 319 -8.64 -7.60 -11.09
N SER A 320 -7.80 -7.08 -10.20
CA SER A 320 -7.39 -5.67 -10.18
C SER A 320 -5.88 -5.55 -10.42
N THR A 321 -5.45 -4.35 -10.80
CA THR A 321 -4.05 -3.96 -10.92
C THR A 321 -3.83 -2.58 -10.34
N GLU A 322 -2.58 -2.11 -10.26
CA GLU A 322 -2.26 -0.71 -9.99
C GLU A 322 -2.91 0.25 -11.01
N ASP A 323 -3.20 -0.26 -12.20
CA ASP A 323 -3.85 0.49 -13.28
C ASP A 323 -5.40 0.43 -13.17
N GLY A 324 -5.98 -0.19 -12.14
CA GLY A 324 -7.43 -0.39 -11.94
C GLY A 324 -7.91 -1.81 -12.26
N ALA A 325 -9.23 -1.99 -12.36
CA ALA A 325 -9.87 -3.26 -12.73
C ALA A 325 -9.51 -3.68 -14.16
N VAL A 326 -9.17 -4.96 -14.35
CA VAL A 326 -8.69 -5.51 -15.64
C VAL A 326 -9.79 -5.56 -16.72
N GLY A 327 -11.06 -5.60 -16.32
CA GLY A 327 -12.21 -5.69 -17.21
C GLY A 327 -13.49 -5.27 -16.54
N ASP A 328 -14.59 -5.31 -17.30
CA ASP A 328 -15.93 -5.00 -16.79
C ASP A 328 -16.34 -5.97 -15.70
N TYR A 329 -17.16 -5.49 -14.77
CA TYR A 329 -17.81 -6.36 -13.80
C TYR A 329 -18.93 -7.17 -14.47
N THR A 330 -18.90 -8.49 -14.32
CA THR A 330 -19.81 -9.43 -15.03
C THR A 330 -20.78 -10.19 -14.13
N GLY A 331 -20.76 -9.93 -12.82
CA GLY A 331 -21.46 -10.75 -11.82
C GLY A 331 -20.80 -12.11 -11.54
N LYS A 332 -19.61 -12.34 -12.12
CA LYS A 332 -18.67 -13.38 -11.69
C LYS A 332 -17.49 -12.71 -11.00
N VAL A 333 -16.95 -13.37 -9.98
CA VAL A 333 -15.90 -12.81 -9.13
C VAL A 333 -14.70 -13.75 -9.12
N LYS A 334 -13.53 -13.21 -9.42
CA LYS A 334 -12.25 -13.92 -9.34
C LYS A 334 -11.35 -13.38 -8.24
N GLN A 335 -11.51 -12.11 -7.87
CA GLN A 335 -10.79 -11.48 -6.78
C GLN A 335 -11.74 -10.61 -5.95
N ILE A 336 -11.53 -10.59 -4.64
CA ILE A 336 -12.16 -9.66 -3.71
C ILE A 336 -11.06 -8.90 -2.99
N ALA A 337 -10.97 -7.58 -3.15
CA ALA A 337 -10.15 -6.76 -2.27
C ALA A 337 -11.01 -6.38 -1.04
N LEU A 338 -10.70 -6.95 0.12
CA LEU A 338 -11.44 -6.77 1.36
C LEU A 338 -10.60 -5.98 2.37
N SER A 339 -11.14 -4.88 2.88
CA SER A 339 -10.40 -3.98 3.77
C SER A 339 -11.24 -3.46 4.94
N THR A 340 -10.58 -2.99 5.99
CA THR A 340 -11.22 -2.20 7.04
C THR A 340 -11.54 -0.80 6.55
N GLY A 341 -12.68 -0.24 6.96
CA GLY A 341 -13.18 1.07 6.51
C GLY A 341 -14.21 0.94 5.38
N ALA A 342 -14.99 2.00 5.18
CA ALA A 342 -15.91 2.09 4.04
C ALA A 342 -15.13 2.51 2.78
N ASN A 343 -15.51 1.96 1.64
CA ASN A 343 -15.11 2.51 0.35
C ASN A 343 -16.23 3.43 -0.12
N GLU A 344 -16.05 4.73 0.13
CA GLU A 344 -17.03 5.76 -0.20
C GLU A 344 -16.71 6.36 -1.58
N PRO A 345 -17.74 6.76 -2.36
CA PRO A 345 -17.51 7.50 -3.59
C PRO A 345 -16.70 8.77 -3.34
N GLY A 346 -15.86 9.13 -4.32
CA GLY A 346 -15.09 10.36 -4.27
C GLY A 346 -15.98 11.61 -4.29
N THR A 347 -15.35 12.79 -4.26
CA THR A 347 -16.09 14.08 -4.31
C THR A 347 -16.88 14.28 -5.59
N THR A 348 -16.57 13.54 -6.66
CA THR A 348 -17.30 13.48 -7.93
C THR A 348 -18.51 12.54 -7.90
N GLY A 349 -18.67 11.75 -6.83
CA GLY A 349 -19.71 10.72 -6.70
C GLY A 349 -19.37 9.40 -7.38
N GLU A 350 -18.18 9.28 -7.98
CA GLU A 350 -17.70 8.04 -8.60
C GLU A 350 -16.99 7.17 -7.57
N LEU A 351 -17.34 5.89 -7.54
CA LEU A 351 -16.62 4.90 -6.77
C LEU A 351 -15.49 4.35 -7.64
N THR A 352 -14.27 4.46 -7.14
CA THR A 352 -13.08 4.02 -7.86
C THR A 352 -12.79 2.55 -7.60
N CYS A 353 -12.51 1.87 -8.70
CA CYS A 353 -11.81 0.60 -8.77
C CYS A 353 -10.33 0.85 -9.09
#